data_AF-W2YYJ2-F1
#
_entry.id   AF-W2YYJ2-F1
#
_cell.length_a   1.000
_cell.length_b   1.000
_cell.length_c   1.000
_cell.angle_alpha   90.00
_cell.angle_beta   90.00
_cell.angle_gamma   90.00
#
_symmetry.space_group_name_H-M   'P 1'
#
loop_
_entity.id
_entity.type
_entity.pdbx_description
1 polymer ?
#
loop_
_entity_poly.entity_id
_entity_poly.type
_entity_poly.pdbx_seq_one_letter_code
_entity_poly.pdbx_strand_id
1 'polypeptide(L)'
;MFIELNVNVCVICRAFFHRPKFISADVYAIQKLILQRRSVELLEVGRSIKQSMDRPGHGQSSWERKKQRRLDFVTLNKFKQSVYLLEGDVVDLKLCHEEYRNFNPLKPIFKLLLGCIASVISCMWFFHIALYMLPNTPLLPFLNTYFIWFDRWFPLFGTISVGIFSTYLLACAVKGCFKFGMRCFCIALHPMKLHGTYMNSLIFNLGLVLLCAIPSVQFCDQAFADYDRLTALRTLMGVQIHYLKGMRTIWDYNIFVYAILIISLITAAILLAKPRDRASPVDDIRKRIERQVRDTANANAV
;
A
#
# COMPACT_ATOMS: atom_id res chain seq x y z
N MET A 1 -0.51 7.16 6.71
CA MET A 1 -2.00 7.16 6.64
C MET A 1 -2.50 8.47 6.02
N PHE A 2 -2.35 9.64 6.62
CA PHE A 2 -2.85 10.92 6.06
C PHE A 2 -2.29 11.36 4.69
N ILE A 3 -0.99 11.15 4.45
CA ILE A 3 -0.41 11.41 3.13
C ILE A 3 -0.58 10.19 2.21
N GLU A 4 -0.74 8.98 2.72
CA GLU A 4 -1.25 7.83 1.93
C GLU A 4 -2.69 8.06 1.45
N LEU A 5 -3.53 8.76 2.23
CA LEU A 5 -4.87 9.21 1.86
C LEU A 5 -4.81 10.23 0.72
N ASN A 6 -4.02 11.30 0.85
CA ASN A 6 -3.83 12.29 -0.22
C ASN A 6 -3.10 11.72 -1.46
N VAL A 7 -2.14 10.81 -1.26
CA VAL A 7 -1.44 10.13 -2.35
C VAL A 7 -2.37 9.14 -3.05
N ASN A 8 -3.26 8.42 -2.35
CA ASN A 8 -4.26 7.56 -3.00
C ASN A 8 -5.30 8.37 -3.79
N VAL A 9 -5.80 9.49 -3.25
CA VAL A 9 -6.67 10.42 -4.00
C VAL A 9 -5.94 10.94 -5.23
N CYS A 10 -4.71 11.41 -5.08
CA CYS A 10 -3.88 11.90 -6.19
C CYS A 10 -3.49 10.78 -7.18
N VAL A 11 -3.36 9.51 -6.74
CA VAL A 11 -3.12 8.34 -7.62
C VAL A 11 -4.39 7.96 -8.38
N ILE A 12 -5.57 8.01 -7.76
CA ILE A 12 -6.85 7.72 -8.41
C ILE A 12 -7.21 8.83 -9.42
N CYS A 13 -6.99 10.10 -9.08
CA CYS A 13 -7.11 11.21 -10.02
C CYS A 13 -6.07 11.10 -11.15
N ARG A 14 -4.80 10.77 -10.84
CA ARG A 14 -3.77 10.51 -11.88
C ARG A 14 -4.08 9.31 -12.75
N ALA A 15 -4.78 8.29 -12.24
CA ALA A 15 -5.21 7.13 -13.03
C ALA A 15 -6.26 7.51 -14.08
N PHE A 16 -7.06 8.56 -13.85
CA PHE A 16 -7.92 9.13 -14.88
C PHE A 16 -7.12 9.88 -15.96
N PHE A 17 -6.11 10.66 -15.55
CA PHE A 17 -5.23 11.37 -16.49
C PHE A 17 -4.34 10.41 -17.30
N HIS A 18 -3.86 9.31 -16.70
CA HIS A 18 -3.06 8.25 -17.34
C HIS A 18 -3.90 7.10 -17.89
N ARG A 19 -5.16 7.35 -18.22
CA ARG A 19 -6.02 6.33 -18.85
C ARG A 19 -5.34 5.75 -20.11
N PRO A 20 -5.43 4.43 -20.34
CA PRO A 20 -4.93 3.82 -21.57
C PRO A 20 -5.62 4.48 -22.76
N LYS A 21 -4.83 5.10 -23.64
CA LYS A 21 -5.29 5.66 -24.90
C LYS A 21 -5.03 4.63 -25.99
N PHE A 22 -5.84 4.65 -27.03
CA PHE A 22 -5.59 3.79 -28.17
C PHE A 22 -4.21 4.07 -28.76
N ILE A 23 -3.46 3.00 -29.04
CA ILE A 23 -2.14 3.04 -29.65
C ILE A 23 -2.26 2.41 -31.05
N SER A 24 -1.62 3.02 -32.07
CA SER A 24 -1.59 2.46 -33.42
C SER A 24 -0.80 1.14 -33.48
N ALA A 25 -1.10 0.30 -34.47
CA ALA A 25 -0.49 -1.04 -34.59
C ALA A 25 1.05 -0.99 -34.65
N ASP A 26 1.62 0.01 -35.33
CA ASP A 26 3.06 0.17 -35.46
C ASP A 26 3.73 0.49 -34.11
N VAL A 27 3.13 1.41 -33.35
CA VAL A 27 3.63 1.79 -32.02
C VAL A 27 3.42 0.65 -31.03
N TYR A 28 2.32 -0.10 -31.14
CA TYR A 28 2.07 -1.30 -30.35
C TYR A 28 3.13 -2.38 -30.60
N ALA A 29 3.49 -2.64 -31.85
CA ALA A 29 4.54 -3.60 -32.21
C ALA A 29 5.91 -3.20 -31.63
N ILE A 30 6.28 -1.91 -31.73
CA ILE A 30 7.53 -1.39 -31.14
C ILE A 30 7.53 -1.52 -29.61
N GLN A 31 6.44 -1.14 -28.95
CA GLN A 31 6.34 -1.24 -27.49
C GLN A 31 6.35 -2.70 -27.01
N LYS A 32 5.71 -3.60 -27.75
CA LYS A 32 5.74 -5.05 -27.50
C LYS A 32 7.17 -5.61 -27.59
N LEU A 33 7.95 -5.18 -28.59
CA LEU A 33 9.37 -5.56 -28.71
C LEU A 33 10.22 -5.04 -27.54
N ILE A 34 10.01 -3.79 -27.11
CA ILE A 34 10.71 -3.22 -25.94
C ILE A 34 10.39 -4.03 -24.68
N LEU A 35 9.12 -4.43 -24.51
CA LEU A 35 8.67 -5.19 -23.35
C LEU A 35 9.20 -6.63 -23.36
N GLN A 36 9.27 -7.26 -24.55
CA GLN A 36 9.92 -8.56 -24.74
C GLN A 36 11.41 -8.50 -24.41
N ARG A 37 12.12 -7.44 -24.83
CA ARG A 37 13.53 -7.27 -24.48
C ARG A 37 13.72 -7.18 -22.96
N ARG A 38 12.89 -6.38 -22.28
CA ARG A 38 12.91 -6.28 -20.80
C ARG A 38 12.60 -7.61 -20.11
N SER A 39 11.71 -8.43 -20.67
CA SER A 39 11.39 -9.74 -20.09
C SER A 39 12.56 -10.72 -20.20
N VAL A 40 13.28 -10.70 -21.32
CA VAL A 40 14.51 -11.49 -21.53
C VAL A 40 15.61 -11.05 -20.57
N GLU A 41 15.82 -9.75 -20.41
CA GLU A 41 16.79 -9.20 -19.45
C GLU A 41 16.46 -9.60 -18.00
N LEU A 42 15.18 -9.54 -17.61
CA LEU A 42 14.74 -10.00 -16.30
C LEU A 42 14.91 -11.51 -16.11
N LEU A 43 14.72 -12.32 -17.16
CA LEU A 43 14.99 -13.76 -17.10
C LEU A 43 16.47 -14.05 -16.83
N GLU A 44 17.37 -13.31 -17.45
CA GLU A 44 18.82 -13.44 -17.22
C GLU A 44 19.21 -13.07 -15.78
N VAL A 45 18.70 -11.95 -15.28
CA VAL A 45 18.88 -11.55 -13.87
C VAL A 45 18.30 -12.60 -12.92
N GLY A 46 17.16 -13.20 -13.25
CA GLY A 46 16.58 -14.30 -12.48
C GLY A 46 17.49 -15.54 -12.44
N ARG A 47 18.12 -15.90 -13.56
CA ARG A 47 19.08 -17.00 -13.63
C ARG A 47 20.34 -16.72 -12.81
N SER A 48 20.89 -15.50 -12.90
CA SER A 48 22.09 -15.12 -12.14
C SER A 48 21.83 -15.13 -10.63
N ILE A 49 20.65 -14.66 -10.19
CA ILE A 49 20.23 -14.73 -8.78
C ILE A 49 20.11 -16.19 -8.33
N LYS A 50 19.46 -17.05 -9.11
CA LYS A 50 19.34 -18.48 -8.79
C LYS A 50 20.71 -19.15 -8.66
N GLN A 51 21.61 -18.92 -9.62
CA GLN A 51 22.98 -19.43 -9.57
C GLN A 51 23.77 -18.92 -8.36
N SER A 52 23.56 -17.66 -7.95
CA SER A 52 24.21 -17.11 -6.76
C SER A 52 23.71 -17.73 -5.45
N MET A 53 22.46 -18.22 -5.42
CA MET A 53 21.85 -18.87 -4.26
C MET A 53 22.15 -20.37 -4.17
N ASP A 54 22.28 -21.04 -5.31
CA ASP A 54 22.57 -22.47 -5.38
C ASP A 54 24.04 -22.79 -5.05
N ARG A 55 24.93 -21.79 -4.97
CA ARG A 55 26.33 -21.97 -4.57
C ARG A 55 26.45 -22.20 -3.06
N PRO A 56 26.85 -23.39 -2.59
CA PRO A 56 27.03 -23.63 -1.17
C PRO A 56 28.20 -22.77 -0.64
N GLY A 57 27.93 -21.98 0.40
CA GLY A 57 28.92 -21.16 1.08
C GLY A 57 29.93 -22.00 1.86
N HIS A 58 30.88 -22.63 1.16
CA HIS A 58 32.04 -23.28 1.77
C HIS A 58 32.89 -22.22 2.49
N GLY A 59 33.18 -22.44 3.77
CA GLY A 59 34.10 -21.60 4.57
C GLY A 59 33.51 -20.35 5.23
N GLN A 60 32.23 -20.00 5.02
CA GLN A 60 31.65 -18.79 5.64
C GLN A 60 31.21 -18.99 7.09
N SER A 61 31.48 -18.00 7.95
CA SER A 61 31.05 -18.01 9.36
C SER A 61 29.52 -17.92 9.49
N SER A 62 28.96 -18.37 10.63
CA SER A 62 27.51 -18.34 10.88
C SER A 62 26.91 -16.92 10.76
N TRP A 63 27.70 -15.89 11.08
CA TRP A 63 27.31 -14.49 10.97
C TRP A 63 27.26 -14.01 9.51
N GLU A 64 28.26 -14.39 8.70
CA GLU A 64 28.29 -14.07 7.27
C GLU A 64 27.14 -14.74 6.52
N ARG A 65 26.82 -16.01 6.85
CA ARG A 65 25.67 -16.72 6.29
C ARG A 65 24.34 -16.02 6.62
N LYS A 66 24.22 -15.43 7.81
CA LYS A 66 23.01 -14.68 8.22
C LYS A 66 22.91 -13.34 7.48
N LYS A 67 24.05 -12.65 7.28
CA LYS A 67 24.13 -11.41 6.50
C LYS A 67 23.81 -11.67 5.03
N GLN A 68 24.38 -12.72 4.44
CA GLN A 68 24.14 -13.11 3.05
C GLN A 68 22.67 -13.45 2.82
N ARG A 69 22.04 -14.26 3.68
CA ARG A 69 20.59 -14.55 3.59
C ARG A 69 19.71 -13.30 3.60
N ARG A 70 20.06 -12.28 4.39
CA ARG A 70 19.33 -11.00 4.39
C ARG A 70 19.50 -10.26 3.06
N LEU A 71 20.72 -10.24 2.51
CA LEU A 71 21.00 -9.60 1.23
C LEU A 71 20.28 -10.32 0.07
N ASP A 72 20.30 -11.65 0.09
CA ASP A 72 19.64 -12.52 -0.88
C ASP A 72 18.12 -12.30 -0.86
N PHE A 73 17.54 -12.21 0.34
CA PHE A 73 16.12 -11.89 0.52
C PHE A 73 15.75 -10.52 -0.05
N VAL A 74 16.56 -9.48 0.23
CA VAL A 74 16.36 -8.14 -0.33
C VAL A 74 16.45 -8.15 -1.85
N THR A 75 17.40 -8.90 -2.41
CA THR A 75 17.62 -9.02 -3.86
C THR A 75 16.45 -9.72 -4.54
N LEU A 76 15.96 -10.83 -3.96
CA LEU A 76 14.76 -11.52 -4.44
C LEU A 76 13.51 -10.65 -4.39
N ASN A 77 13.30 -9.89 -3.32
CA ASN A 77 12.12 -9.03 -3.23
C ASN A 77 12.15 -7.92 -4.30
N LYS A 78 13.33 -7.32 -4.58
CA LYS A 78 13.50 -6.36 -5.67
C LYS A 78 13.24 -6.98 -7.05
N PHE A 79 13.73 -8.20 -7.26
CA PHE A 79 13.46 -8.95 -8.49
C PHE A 79 11.96 -9.20 -8.68
N LYS A 80 11.28 -9.73 -7.65
CA LYS A 80 9.82 -9.93 -7.64
C LYS A 80 9.05 -8.65 -7.94
N GLN A 81 9.46 -7.53 -7.35
CA GLN A 81 8.85 -6.22 -7.62
C GLN A 81 9.03 -5.79 -9.09
N SER A 82 10.19 -6.08 -9.69
CA SER A 82 10.47 -5.75 -11.09
C SER A 82 9.62 -6.58 -12.05
N VAL A 83 9.48 -7.88 -11.77
CA VAL A 83 8.59 -8.78 -12.52
C VAL A 83 7.13 -8.33 -12.38
N TYR A 84 6.69 -7.96 -11.17
CA TYR A 84 5.35 -7.46 -10.92
C TYR A 84 5.01 -6.21 -11.75
N LEU A 85 5.94 -5.24 -11.84
CA LEU A 85 5.76 -4.04 -12.65
C LEU A 85 5.72 -4.37 -14.14
N LEU A 86 6.61 -5.26 -14.61
CA LEU A 86 6.62 -5.70 -16.01
C LEU A 86 5.30 -6.37 -16.41
N GLU A 87 4.75 -7.24 -15.56
CA GLU A 87 3.44 -7.86 -15.79
C GLU A 87 2.32 -6.82 -15.87
N GLY A 88 2.39 -5.77 -15.05
CA GLY A 88 1.47 -4.62 -15.12
C GLY A 88 1.56 -3.91 -16.47
N ASP A 89 2.77 -3.61 -16.93
CA ASP A 89 3.01 -2.97 -18.23
C ASP A 89 2.46 -3.81 -19.40
N VAL A 90 2.55 -5.15 -19.34
CA VAL A 90 1.97 -6.06 -20.35
C VAL A 90 0.45 -5.95 -20.40
N VAL A 91 -0.20 -5.95 -19.23
CA VAL A 91 -1.66 -5.85 -19.13
C VAL A 91 -2.13 -4.50 -19.65
N ASP A 92 -1.46 -3.41 -19.26
CA ASP A 92 -1.80 -2.06 -19.72
C ASP A 92 -1.60 -1.91 -21.24
N LEU A 93 -0.54 -2.51 -21.80
CA LEU A 93 -0.30 -2.53 -23.25
C LEU A 93 -1.43 -3.24 -24.01
N LYS A 94 -1.88 -4.40 -23.52
CA LYS A 94 -3.01 -5.15 -24.10
C LYS A 94 -4.31 -4.34 -24.08
N LEU A 95 -4.58 -3.64 -22.99
CA LEU A 95 -5.74 -2.76 -22.85
C LEU A 95 -5.74 -1.59 -23.85
N CYS A 96 -4.57 -1.10 -24.24
CA CYS A 96 -4.41 0.00 -25.20
C CYS A 96 -4.68 -0.40 -26.67
N HIS A 97 -4.64 -1.69 -27.02
CA HIS A 97 -4.76 -2.12 -28.42
C HIS A 97 -5.72 -3.31 -28.61
N GLU A 98 -5.41 -4.49 -28.03
CA GLU A 98 -6.18 -5.73 -28.21
C GLU A 98 -7.57 -5.66 -27.57
N GLU A 99 -7.66 -5.15 -26.34
CA GLU A 99 -8.91 -5.12 -25.57
C GLU A 99 -9.62 -3.74 -25.62
N TYR A 100 -9.08 -2.79 -26.40
CA TYR A 100 -9.60 -1.42 -26.46
C TYR A 100 -11.06 -1.37 -26.94
N ARG A 101 -11.45 -2.27 -27.84
CA ARG A 101 -12.81 -2.34 -28.39
C ARG A 101 -13.86 -2.76 -27.36
N ASN A 102 -13.46 -3.48 -26.31
CA ASN A 102 -14.32 -3.90 -25.19
C ASN A 102 -14.12 -3.02 -23.95
N PHE A 103 -13.39 -1.91 -24.07
CA PHE A 103 -13.09 -1.05 -22.94
C PHE A 103 -14.31 -0.25 -22.53
N ASN A 104 -14.92 -0.59 -21.38
CA ASN A 104 -16.10 0.10 -20.87
C ASN A 104 -15.72 1.51 -20.35
N PRO A 105 -16.18 2.61 -21.00
CA PRO A 105 -15.84 3.98 -20.63
C PRO A 105 -16.39 4.40 -19.26
N LEU A 106 -17.34 3.63 -18.69
CA LEU A 106 -17.85 3.87 -17.34
C LEU A 106 -16.81 3.58 -16.24
N LYS A 107 -15.87 2.66 -16.48
CA LYS A 107 -14.87 2.26 -15.47
C LYS A 107 -13.96 3.44 -15.03
N PRO A 108 -13.39 4.25 -15.93
CA PRO A 108 -12.62 5.44 -15.55
C PRO A 108 -13.45 6.52 -14.83
N ILE A 109 -14.69 6.76 -15.27
CA ILE A 109 -15.58 7.78 -14.68
C ILE A 109 -15.94 7.39 -13.25
N PHE A 110 -16.29 6.12 -13.03
CA PHE A 110 -16.57 5.59 -11.69
C PHE A 110 -15.36 5.73 -10.76
N LYS A 111 -14.14 5.44 -11.26
CA LYS A 111 -12.90 5.64 -10.48
C LYS A 111 -12.69 7.11 -10.11
N LEU A 112 -13.00 8.05 -11.00
CA LEU A 112 -12.88 9.49 -10.73
C LEU A 112 -13.89 9.94 -9.68
N LEU A 113 -15.15 9.54 -9.80
CA LEU A 113 -16.18 9.85 -8.80
C LEU A 113 -15.81 9.30 -7.42
N LEU A 114 -15.36 8.04 -7.35
CA LEU A 114 -14.92 7.41 -6.12
C LEU A 114 -13.67 8.11 -5.53
N GLY A 115 -12.77 8.60 -6.38
CA GLY A 115 -11.62 9.42 -5.97
C GLY A 115 -12.03 10.76 -5.35
N CYS A 116 -13.03 11.44 -5.93
CA CYS A 116 -13.57 12.69 -5.40
C CYS A 116 -14.23 12.48 -4.03
N ILE A 117 -15.10 11.48 -3.90
CA ILE A 117 -15.75 11.11 -2.62
C ILE A 117 -14.70 10.75 -1.57
N ALA A 118 -13.71 9.93 -1.93
CA ALA A 118 -12.60 9.58 -1.05
C ALA A 118 -11.79 10.80 -0.59
N SER A 119 -11.66 11.84 -1.42
CA SER A 119 -11.00 13.09 -1.06
C SER A 119 -11.78 13.87 0.00
N VAL A 120 -13.11 13.93 -0.14
CA VAL A 120 -13.97 14.62 0.83
C VAL A 120 -13.92 13.90 2.18
N ILE A 121 -14.08 12.57 2.18
CA ILE A 121 -14.00 11.75 3.40
C ILE A 121 -12.62 11.89 4.08
N SER A 122 -11.54 11.93 3.30
CA SER A 122 -10.19 12.18 3.82
C SER A 122 -10.08 13.53 4.52
N CYS A 123 -10.67 14.57 3.94
CA CYS A 123 -10.63 15.92 4.48
C CYS A 123 -11.42 16.00 5.80
N MET A 124 -12.58 15.35 5.83
CA MET A 124 -13.41 15.24 7.04
C MET A 124 -12.69 14.51 8.18
N TRP A 125 -12.01 13.39 7.89
CA TRP A 125 -11.17 12.70 8.87
C TRP A 125 -10.03 13.58 9.41
N PHE A 126 -9.39 14.36 8.54
CA PHE A 126 -8.33 15.29 8.94
C PHE A 126 -8.83 16.35 9.91
N PHE A 127 -9.94 17.00 9.61
CA PHE A 127 -10.55 17.99 10.51
C PHE A 127 -10.98 17.36 11.83
N HIS A 128 -11.61 16.18 11.80
CA HIS A 128 -12.04 15.50 13.02
C HIS A 128 -10.85 15.16 13.92
N ILE A 129 -9.76 14.64 13.36
CA ILE A 129 -8.58 14.28 14.15
C ILE A 129 -7.89 15.53 14.70
N ALA A 130 -7.80 16.61 13.92
CA ALA A 130 -7.19 17.87 14.35
C ALA A 130 -8.01 18.59 15.45
N LEU A 131 -9.34 18.57 15.37
CA LEU A 131 -10.22 19.35 16.26
C LEU A 131 -10.73 18.57 17.47
N TYR A 132 -10.88 17.24 17.34
CA TYR A 132 -11.48 16.39 18.38
C TYR A 132 -10.46 15.49 19.07
N MET A 133 -9.51 14.89 18.33
CA MET A 133 -8.60 13.88 18.90
C MET A 133 -7.26 14.44 19.41
N LEU A 134 -6.75 15.52 18.81
CA LEU A 134 -5.43 16.08 19.12
C LEU A 134 -5.40 16.98 20.38
N PRO A 135 -6.39 17.85 20.65
CA PRO A 135 -6.41 18.65 21.87
C PRO A 135 -6.93 17.84 23.07
N ASN A 136 -6.34 18.06 24.26
CA ASN A 136 -6.75 17.37 25.51
C ASN A 136 -8.22 17.62 25.88
N THR A 137 -8.77 18.75 25.44
CA THR A 137 -10.19 19.05 25.48
C THR A 137 -10.68 19.20 24.04
N PRO A 138 -11.75 18.47 23.63
CA PRO A 138 -12.23 18.54 22.26
C PRO A 138 -12.75 19.96 21.96
N LEU A 139 -12.19 20.61 20.94
CA LEU A 139 -12.60 21.96 20.53
C LEU A 139 -13.97 21.91 19.84
N LEU A 140 -14.17 20.92 18.97
CA LEU A 140 -15.42 20.73 18.26
C LEU A 140 -15.62 19.25 17.90
N PRO A 141 -16.71 18.59 18.37
CA PRO A 141 -17.04 17.21 18.01
C PRO A 141 -17.69 17.15 16.61
N PHE A 142 -16.91 17.49 15.57
CA PHE A 142 -17.39 17.69 14.19
C PHE A 142 -18.11 16.46 13.61
N LEU A 143 -17.43 15.33 13.48
CA LEU A 143 -18.04 14.12 12.88
C LEU A 143 -19.12 13.52 13.77
N ASN A 144 -18.94 13.58 15.09
CA ASN A 144 -19.96 13.12 16.05
C ASN A 144 -21.26 13.91 15.91
N THR A 145 -21.18 15.24 15.79
CA THR A 145 -22.35 16.09 15.57
C THR A 145 -23.02 15.79 14.23
N TYR A 146 -22.22 15.53 13.18
CA TYR A 146 -22.74 15.09 11.88
C TYR A 146 -23.53 13.78 12.00
N PHE A 147 -22.99 12.75 12.68
CA PHE A 147 -23.69 11.48 12.84
C PHE A 147 -24.97 11.61 13.67
N ILE A 148 -24.92 12.33 14.80
CA ILE A 148 -26.10 12.59 15.64
C ILE A 148 -27.18 13.35 14.84
N TRP A 149 -26.78 14.32 14.02
CA TRP A 149 -27.73 15.06 13.19
C TRP A 149 -28.39 14.17 12.13
N PHE A 150 -27.63 13.29 11.49
CA PHE A 150 -28.14 12.35 10.48
C PHE A 150 -29.06 11.28 11.08
N ASP A 151 -28.75 10.83 12.30
CA ASP A 151 -29.53 9.86 13.08
C ASP A 151 -30.95 10.36 13.40
N ARG A 152 -31.12 11.68 13.61
CA ARG A 152 -32.42 12.31 13.85
C ARG A 152 -33.40 12.18 12.69
N TRP A 153 -32.90 12.09 11.46
CA TRP A 153 -33.73 11.97 10.26
C TRP A 153 -34.15 10.52 10.05
N PHE A 154 -33.17 9.61 10.08
CA PHE A 154 -33.41 8.17 10.03
C PHE A 154 -32.20 7.44 10.63
N PRO A 155 -32.38 6.66 11.72
CA PRO A 155 -31.24 6.11 12.46
C PRO A 155 -30.29 5.24 11.65
N LEU A 156 -30.80 4.49 10.66
CA LEU A 156 -29.95 3.67 9.79
C LEU A 156 -28.92 4.50 9.02
N PHE A 157 -29.23 5.76 8.69
CA PHE A 157 -28.27 6.58 7.97
C PHE A 157 -27.09 7.04 8.83
N GLY A 158 -27.28 7.27 10.12
CA GLY A 158 -26.17 7.52 11.05
C GLY A 158 -25.24 6.31 11.12
N THR A 159 -25.80 5.11 11.29
CA THR A 159 -25.03 3.86 11.37
C THR A 159 -24.32 3.53 10.06
N ILE A 160 -24.99 3.68 8.91
CA ILE A 160 -24.38 3.48 7.58
C ILE A 160 -23.22 4.47 7.36
N SER A 161 -23.39 5.72 7.79
CA SER A 161 -22.33 6.73 7.67
C SER A 161 -21.09 6.33 8.47
N VAL A 162 -21.25 5.92 9.74
CA VAL A 162 -20.12 5.39 10.54
C VAL A 162 -19.48 4.17 9.87
N GLY A 163 -20.29 3.28 9.28
CA GLY A 163 -19.79 2.15 8.48
C GLY A 163 -18.93 2.57 7.29
N ILE A 164 -19.34 3.62 6.56
CA ILE A 164 -18.58 4.16 5.42
C ILE A 164 -17.25 4.76 5.89
N PHE A 165 -17.26 5.58 6.95
CA PHE A 165 -16.05 6.23 7.47
C PHE A 165 -15.04 5.22 8.05
N SER A 166 -15.52 4.21 8.79
CA SER A 166 -14.68 3.15 9.36
C SER A 166 -14.12 2.21 8.30
N THR A 167 -14.94 1.77 7.33
CA THR A 167 -14.50 0.94 6.20
C THR A 167 -13.50 1.68 5.32
N TYR A 168 -13.70 2.99 5.12
CA TYR A 168 -12.74 3.82 4.40
C TYR A 168 -11.37 3.87 5.10
N LEU A 169 -11.35 4.04 6.43
CA LEU A 169 -10.11 4.05 7.22
C LEU A 169 -9.40 2.70 7.14
N LEU A 170 -10.14 1.59 7.25
CA LEU A 170 -9.61 0.24 7.07
C LEU A 170 -9.04 0.03 5.66
N ALA A 171 -9.77 0.43 4.61
CA ALA A 171 -9.30 0.32 3.23
C ALA A 171 -8.01 1.11 2.99
N CYS A 172 -7.88 2.30 3.61
CA CYS A 172 -6.66 3.09 3.57
C CYS A 172 -5.50 2.42 4.33
N ALA A 173 -5.76 1.85 5.50
CA ALA A 173 -4.77 1.10 6.27
C ALA A 173 -4.25 -0.11 5.47
N VAL A 174 -5.16 -0.91 4.90
CA VAL A 174 -4.84 -2.09 4.08
C VAL A 174 -4.02 -1.71 2.83
N LYS A 175 -4.44 -0.68 2.07
CA LYS A 175 -3.65 -0.19 0.93
C LYS A 175 -2.28 0.30 1.34
N GLY A 176 -2.19 1.02 2.46
CA GLY A 176 -0.92 1.47 3.02
C GLY A 176 -0.02 0.29 3.40
N CYS A 177 -0.56 -0.75 4.03
CA CYS A 177 0.16 -1.97 4.40
C CYS A 177 0.69 -2.71 3.17
N PHE A 178 -0.08 -2.81 2.08
CA PHE A 178 0.43 -3.44 0.85
C PHE A 178 1.48 -2.59 0.15
N LYS A 179 1.29 -1.27 0.07
CA LYS A 179 2.23 -0.37 -0.60
C LYS A 179 3.54 -0.22 0.17
N PHE A 180 3.46 -0.08 1.49
CA PHE A 180 4.61 -0.09 2.38
C PHE A 180 5.24 -1.47 2.46
N GLY A 181 4.42 -2.53 2.50
CA GLY A 181 4.87 -3.93 2.57
C GLY A 181 5.70 -4.38 1.37
N MET A 182 5.41 -3.88 0.16
CA MET A 182 6.26 -4.10 -1.01
C MET A 182 7.61 -3.37 -0.92
N ARG A 183 7.73 -2.34 -0.06
CA ARG A 183 8.96 -1.52 0.11
C ARG A 183 9.73 -1.84 1.39
N CYS A 184 9.09 -2.42 2.41
CA CYS A 184 9.67 -2.69 3.71
C CYS A 184 10.30 -4.10 3.76
N PHE A 185 11.53 -4.19 4.27
CA PHE A 185 12.38 -5.38 4.16
C PHE A 185 12.15 -6.47 5.21
N CYS A 186 11.23 -6.26 6.16
CA CYS A 186 11.07 -7.18 7.29
C CYS A 186 10.17 -8.39 6.97
N ILE A 187 9.24 -8.26 6.02
CA ILE A 187 8.25 -9.29 5.67
C ILE A 187 8.06 -9.26 4.14
N ALA A 188 8.22 -10.40 3.47
CA ALA A 188 7.95 -10.51 2.04
C ALA A 188 6.43 -10.55 1.81
N LEU A 189 5.85 -9.38 1.63
CA LEU A 189 4.43 -9.23 1.30
C LEU A 189 4.20 -9.46 -0.20
N HIS A 190 3.41 -10.49 -0.53
CA HIS A 190 3.03 -10.75 -1.92
C HIS A 190 1.84 -9.85 -2.29
N PRO A 191 1.94 -9.01 -3.35
CA PRO A 191 0.82 -8.18 -3.76
C PRO A 191 -0.36 -9.05 -4.21
N MET A 192 -1.55 -8.70 -3.72
CA MET A 192 -2.77 -9.44 -4.05
C MET A 192 -3.24 -9.09 -5.46
N LYS A 193 -3.31 -10.10 -6.34
CA LYS A 193 -3.92 -10.01 -7.67
C LYS A 193 -5.20 -10.84 -7.73
N LEU A 194 -6.25 -10.26 -8.31
CA LEU A 194 -7.48 -10.98 -8.61
C LEU A 194 -7.16 -12.11 -9.62
N HIS A 195 -7.55 -13.35 -9.30
CA HIS A 195 -7.28 -14.57 -10.10
C HIS A 195 -5.79 -14.97 -10.27
N GLY A 196 -4.86 -14.34 -9.55
CA GLY A 196 -3.42 -14.62 -9.68
C GLY A 196 -2.67 -14.83 -8.35
N THR A 197 -3.38 -14.81 -7.21
CA THR A 197 -2.76 -14.96 -5.88
C THR A 197 -2.82 -16.41 -5.43
N TYR A 198 -1.68 -16.99 -5.05
CA TYR A 198 -1.63 -18.32 -4.44
C TYR A 198 -2.42 -18.36 -3.11
N MET A 199 -3.09 -19.48 -2.83
CA MET A 199 -3.92 -19.65 -1.62
C MET A 199 -3.16 -19.33 -0.32
N ASN A 200 -1.90 -19.78 -0.21
CA ASN A 200 -1.07 -19.49 0.96
C ASN A 200 -0.78 -17.98 1.13
N SER A 201 -0.51 -17.28 0.02
CA SER A 201 -0.32 -15.82 0.04
C SER A 201 -1.62 -15.07 0.34
N LEU A 202 -2.77 -15.61 -0.07
CA LEU A 202 -4.08 -15.06 0.26
C LEU A 202 -4.33 -15.12 1.77
N ILE A 203 -4.10 -16.26 2.42
CA ILE A 203 -4.26 -16.43 3.87
C ILE A 203 -3.35 -15.48 4.65
N PHE A 204 -2.09 -15.35 4.23
CA PHE A 204 -1.15 -14.42 4.85
C PHE A 204 -1.63 -12.96 4.76
N ASN A 205 -2.05 -12.53 3.57
CA ASN A 205 -2.57 -11.19 3.34
C ASN A 205 -3.89 -10.95 4.09
N LEU A 206 -4.76 -11.96 4.20
CA LEU A 206 -5.98 -11.90 5.00
C LEU A 206 -5.66 -11.72 6.48
N GLY A 207 -4.67 -12.45 7.01
CA GLY A 207 -4.18 -12.28 8.38
C GLY A 207 -3.70 -10.86 8.66
N LEU A 208 -3.01 -10.22 7.71
CA LEU A 208 -2.60 -8.81 7.82
C LEU A 208 -3.78 -7.84 7.81
N VAL A 209 -4.80 -8.08 6.97
CA VAL A 209 -6.02 -7.26 6.96
C VAL A 209 -6.75 -7.37 8.31
N LEU A 210 -6.87 -8.59 8.85
CA LEU A 210 -7.49 -8.83 10.17
C LEU A 210 -6.68 -8.17 11.30
N LEU A 211 -5.35 -8.22 11.24
CA LEU A 211 -4.47 -7.53 12.19
C LEU A 211 -4.67 -6.00 12.14
N CYS A 212 -4.90 -5.42 10.96
CA CYS A 212 -5.18 -4.00 10.80
C CYS A 212 -6.60 -3.60 11.20
N ALA A 213 -7.55 -4.53 11.20
CA ALA A 213 -8.94 -4.25 11.56
C ALA A 213 -9.08 -3.85 13.04
N ILE A 214 -8.39 -4.54 13.94
CA ILE A 214 -8.44 -4.28 15.39
C ILE A 214 -8.07 -2.83 15.74
N PRO A 215 -6.87 -2.32 15.38
CA PRO A 215 -6.50 -0.93 15.66
C PRO A 215 -7.37 0.08 14.91
N SER A 216 -7.90 -0.27 13.74
CA SER A 216 -8.82 0.61 12.99
C SER A 216 -10.15 0.79 13.73
N VAL A 217 -10.71 -0.30 14.28
CA VAL A 217 -11.94 -0.26 15.08
C VAL A 217 -11.71 0.50 16.39
N GLN A 218 -10.60 0.23 17.08
CA GLN A 218 -10.22 0.97 18.29
C GLN A 218 -10.14 2.47 18.06
N PHE A 219 -9.50 2.86 16.96
CA PHE A 219 -9.38 4.26 16.59
C PHE A 219 -10.75 4.89 16.29
N CYS A 220 -11.66 4.15 15.66
CA CYS A 220 -13.02 4.61 15.39
C CYS A 220 -13.85 4.77 16.69
N ASP A 221 -13.76 3.83 17.65
CA ASP A 221 -14.44 3.95 18.97
C ASP A 221 -13.98 5.22 19.71
N GLN A 222 -12.68 5.48 19.72
CA GLN A 222 -12.14 6.69 20.36
C GLN A 222 -12.54 7.97 19.62
N ALA A 223 -12.49 7.95 18.28
CA ALA A 223 -12.89 9.09 17.47
C ALA A 223 -14.39 9.40 17.57
N PHE A 224 -15.24 8.39 17.75
CA PHE A 224 -16.69 8.52 17.74
C PHE A 224 -17.34 8.35 19.11
N ALA A 225 -16.58 8.61 20.19
CA ALA A 225 -17.01 8.31 21.56
C ALA A 225 -18.34 8.97 21.98
N ASP A 226 -18.68 10.14 21.41
CA ASP A 226 -19.95 10.82 21.70
C ASP A 226 -21.14 10.21 20.97
N TYR A 227 -20.95 9.74 19.73
CA TYR A 227 -22.00 9.09 18.94
C TYR A 227 -22.19 7.63 19.35
N ASP A 228 -21.10 6.89 19.59
CA ASP A 228 -21.10 5.47 19.96
C ASP A 228 -21.44 5.24 21.46
N ARG A 229 -21.93 6.28 22.14
CA ARG A 229 -22.26 6.19 23.56
C ARG A 229 -23.40 5.18 23.77
N LEU A 230 -23.25 4.32 24.79
CA LEU A 230 -24.20 3.25 25.16
C LEU A 230 -24.33 2.11 24.15
N THR A 231 -23.42 1.97 23.19
CA THR A 231 -23.40 0.79 22.31
C THR A 231 -22.57 -0.35 22.92
N ALA A 232 -22.80 -1.56 22.41
CA ALA A 232 -22.00 -2.73 22.76
C ALA A 232 -20.52 -2.54 22.39
N LEU A 233 -20.21 -1.79 21.33
CA LEU A 233 -18.85 -1.48 20.93
C LEU A 233 -18.13 -0.65 22.00
N ARG A 234 -18.78 0.41 22.50
CA ARG A 234 -18.26 1.23 23.58
C ARG A 234 -18.10 0.47 24.90
N THR A 235 -19.02 -0.44 25.22
CA THR A 235 -18.88 -1.30 26.40
C THR A 235 -17.70 -2.27 26.27
N LEU A 236 -17.52 -2.87 25.09
CA LEU A 236 -16.44 -3.81 24.83
C LEU A 236 -15.08 -3.11 24.81
N MET A 237 -14.93 -2.05 24.03
CA MET A 237 -13.65 -1.33 23.85
C MET A 237 -13.31 -0.41 25.04
N GLY A 238 -14.31 0.33 25.53
CA GLY A 238 -14.14 1.34 26.57
C GLY A 238 -14.13 0.82 28.01
N VAL A 239 -14.62 -0.40 28.25
CA VAL A 239 -14.65 -1.01 29.60
C VAL A 239 -13.90 -2.33 29.60
N GLN A 240 -14.41 -3.35 28.89
CA GLN A 240 -13.88 -4.72 29.02
C GLN A 240 -12.40 -4.80 28.59
N ILE A 241 -12.09 -4.25 27.42
CA ILE A 241 -10.74 -4.22 26.85
C ILE A 241 -9.84 -3.22 27.58
N HIS A 242 -10.39 -2.07 27.97
CA HIS A 242 -9.66 -1.04 28.71
C HIS A 242 -9.16 -1.56 30.08
N TYR A 243 -9.99 -2.29 30.83
CA TYR A 243 -9.66 -2.77 32.19
C TYR A 243 -8.98 -4.14 32.23
N LEU A 244 -8.65 -4.74 31.09
CA LEU A 244 -7.85 -5.97 31.04
C LEU A 244 -6.42 -5.74 31.56
N LYS A 245 -5.91 -6.68 32.37
CA LYS A 245 -4.60 -6.56 33.04
C LYS A 245 -3.48 -6.41 31.98
N GLY A 246 -2.80 -5.27 31.99
CA GLY A 246 -1.75 -4.90 31.03
C GLY A 246 -2.21 -3.96 29.89
N MET A 247 -3.50 -3.93 29.55
CA MET A 247 -4.05 -3.09 28.48
C MET A 247 -4.42 -1.68 28.96
N ARG A 248 -4.73 -1.52 30.25
CA ARG A 248 -5.08 -0.24 30.89
C ARG A 248 -4.05 0.86 30.61
N THR A 249 -2.77 0.58 30.82
CA THR A 249 -1.68 1.54 30.58
C THR A 249 -1.61 1.98 29.12
N ILE A 250 -1.93 1.10 28.18
CA ILE A 250 -1.85 1.43 26.75
C ILE A 250 -2.99 2.37 26.34
N TRP A 251 -4.16 2.23 26.97
CA TRP A 251 -5.30 3.11 26.78
C TRP A 251 -5.16 4.46 27.50
N ASP A 252 -4.76 4.46 28.78
CA ASP A 252 -4.66 5.70 29.58
C ASP A 252 -3.69 6.72 28.95
N TYR A 253 -2.61 6.23 28.33
CA TYR A 253 -1.62 7.05 27.64
C TYR A 253 -1.89 7.25 26.14
N ASN A 254 -3.02 6.76 25.60
CA ASN A 254 -3.35 6.84 24.17
C ASN A 254 -2.21 6.35 23.25
N ILE A 255 -1.42 5.38 23.70
CA ILE A 255 -0.18 4.95 23.03
C ILE A 255 -0.48 4.45 21.61
N PHE A 256 -1.61 3.77 21.41
CA PHE A 256 -2.04 3.30 20.08
C PHE A 256 -2.32 4.44 19.11
N VAL A 257 -2.96 5.52 19.56
CA VAL A 257 -3.24 6.70 18.72
C VAL A 257 -1.94 7.35 18.28
N TYR A 258 -1.02 7.58 19.23
CA TYR A 258 0.30 8.15 18.92
C TYR A 258 1.12 7.23 18.02
N ALA A 259 1.11 5.91 18.25
CA ALA A 259 1.84 4.95 17.41
C ALA A 259 1.32 4.94 15.97
N ILE A 260 0.00 4.90 15.78
CA ILE A 260 -0.63 4.98 14.44
C ILE A 260 -0.28 6.32 13.78
N LEU A 261 -0.33 7.43 14.53
CA LEU A 261 -0.04 8.77 14.02
C LEU A 261 1.44 8.90 13.61
N ILE A 262 2.38 8.45 14.45
CA ILE A 262 3.82 8.45 14.17
C ILE A 262 4.15 7.57 12.96
N ILE A 263 3.65 6.33 12.90
CA ILE A 263 3.84 5.46 11.74
C ILE A 263 3.23 6.12 10.50
N SER A 264 2.06 6.76 10.63
CA SER A 264 1.42 7.45 9.53
C SER A 264 2.24 8.61 8.98
N LEU A 265 2.94 9.35 9.85
CA LEU A 265 3.85 10.47 9.55
C LEU A 265 5.16 9.98 8.94
N ILE A 266 5.73 8.88 9.45
CA ILE A 266 6.94 8.27 8.89
C ILE A 266 6.67 7.75 7.49
N THR A 267 5.60 6.96 7.30
CA THR A 267 5.20 6.48 5.97
C THR A 267 4.93 7.65 5.02
N ALA A 268 4.30 8.70 5.51
CA ALA A 268 4.05 9.93 4.77
C ALA A 268 5.35 10.61 4.29
N ALA A 269 6.31 10.82 5.18
CA ALA A 269 7.60 11.43 4.87
C ALA A 269 8.39 10.59 3.84
N ILE A 270 8.38 9.26 3.99
CA ILE A 270 9.04 8.33 3.05
C ILE A 270 8.41 8.41 1.65
N LEU A 271 7.09 8.53 1.56
CA LEU A 271 6.39 8.64 0.28
C LEU A 271 6.56 9.99 -0.39
N LEU A 272 6.65 11.09 0.38
CA LEU A 272 6.97 12.41 -0.15
C LEU A 272 8.40 12.46 -0.70
N ALA A 273 9.35 11.86 0.03
CA ALA A 273 10.74 11.77 -0.43
C ALA A 273 10.90 10.86 -1.66
N LYS A 274 10.05 9.83 -1.81
CA LYS A 274 10.09 8.89 -2.95
C LYS A 274 8.70 8.64 -3.55
N PRO A 275 8.17 9.59 -4.35
CA PRO A 275 6.78 9.61 -4.78
C PRO A 275 6.44 8.59 -5.87
N ARG A 276 7.43 8.08 -6.62
CA ARG A 276 7.22 7.15 -7.72
C ARG A 276 8.03 5.88 -7.50
N ASP A 277 7.35 4.74 -7.51
CA ASP A 277 7.99 3.45 -7.75
C ASP A 277 8.54 3.53 -9.18
N ARG A 278 9.82 3.91 -9.30
CA ARG A 278 10.51 3.74 -10.58
C ARG A 278 10.61 2.24 -10.83
N ALA A 279 10.43 1.85 -12.08
CA ALA A 279 10.76 0.51 -12.54
C ALA A 279 12.27 0.29 -12.31
N SER A 280 12.54 -0.20 -11.11
CA SER A 280 13.64 -1.02 -10.69
C SER A 280 15.07 -0.44 -10.59
N PRO A 281 15.85 -0.91 -9.60
CA PRO A 281 17.31 -0.98 -9.68
C PRO A 281 17.83 -1.84 -10.82
N VAL A 282 17.02 -2.34 -11.77
CA VAL A 282 17.49 -2.83 -13.08
C VAL A 282 18.27 -1.73 -13.80
N ASP A 283 17.93 -0.45 -13.65
CA ASP A 283 18.80 0.64 -14.14
C ASP A 283 20.13 0.73 -13.38
N ASP A 284 20.14 0.47 -12.06
CA ASP A 284 21.37 0.49 -11.25
C ASP A 284 22.23 -0.78 -11.42
N ILE A 285 21.58 -1.94 -11.61
CA ILE A 285 22.18 -3.24 -11.91
C ILE A 285 22.70 -3.21 -13.34
N ARG A 286 21.94 -2.66 -14.30
CA ARG A 286 22.39 -2.34 -15.65
C ARG A 286 23.59 -1.40 -15.61
N LYS A 287 23.56 -0.30 -14.85
CA LYS A 287 24.72 0.59 -14.70
C LYS A 287 25.91 -0.10 -14.05
N ARG A 288 25.71 -1.03 -13.12
CA ARG A 288 26.81 -1.84 -12.55
C ARG A 288 27.38 -2.84 -13.55
N ILE A 289 26.53 -3.52 -14.31
CA ILE A 289 26.96 -4.49 -15.34
C ILE A 289 27.64 -3.75 -16.49
N GLU A 290 27.09 -2.62 -16.96
CA GLU A 290 27.69 -1.75 -17.98
C GLU A 290 29.06 -1.21 -17.51
N ARG A 291 29.21 -0.87 -16.22
CA ARG A 291 30.52 -0.52 -15.65
C ARG A 291 31.47 -1.73 -15.65
N GLN A 292 31.04 -2.88 -15.16
CA GLN A 292 31.87 -4.09 -15.13
C GLN A 292 32.32 -4.55 -16.53
N VAL A 293 31.44 -4.46 -17.53
CA VAL A 293 31.77 -4.78 -18.93
C VAL A 293 32.73 -3.74 -19.51
N ARG A 294 32.54 -2.45 -19.22
CA ARG A 294 33.47 -1.39 -19.65
C ARG A 294 34.85 -1.55 -19.01
N ASP A 295 34.91 -1.87 -17.73
CA ASP A 295 36.17 -2.06 -17.00
C ASP A 295 36.91 -3.31 -17.52
N THR A 296 36.18 -4.37 -17.88
CA THR A 296 36.75 -5.59 -18.49
C THR A 296 37.22 -5.36 -19.93
N ALA A 297 36.49 -4.56 -20.72
CA ALA A 297 36.88 -4.19 -22.08
C ALA A 297 38.13 -3.31 -22.10
N ASN A 298 38.27 -2.39 -21.14
CA ASN A 298 39.45 -1.55 -20.99
C ASN A 298 40.67 -2.34 -20.48
N ALA A 299 40.47 -3.37 -19.65
CA ALA A 299 41.55 -4.24 -19.19
C ALA A 299 42.11 -5.16 -20.29
N ASN A 300 41.33 -5.47 -21.32
CA ASN A 300 41.75 -6.27 -22.48
C ASN A 300 42.33 -5.44 -23.63
N ALA A 301 42.34 -4.10 -23.51
CA ALA A 301 42.85 -3.17 -24.51
C ALA A 301 44.25 -2.61 -24.16
N VAL A 302 44.87 -3.12 -23.10
CA VAL A 302 46.25 -2.87 -22.66
C VAL A 302 47.05 -4.15 -22.83
#